data_AF-A0A239Q1L3-F1
#
_entry.id   AF-A0A239Q1L3-F1
#
_cell.length_a   1.000
_cell.length_b   1.000
_cell.length_c   1.000
_cell.angle_alpha   90.00
_cell.angle_beta   90.00
_cell.angle_gamma   90.00
#
_symmetry.space_group_name_H-M   'P 1'
#
loop_
_entity.id
_entity.type
_entity.pdbx_description
1 polymer ?
#
loop_
_entity_poly.entity_id
_entity_poly.type
_entity_poly.pdbx_seq_one_letter_code
_entity_poly.pdbx_strand_id
1 'polypeptide(L)' 'MSLPRSHFLPITPAIVDDARALVSCANAAAAAPESLRRLAWLVTASAHGQPARQLPHRPRSLRRPQ' A
#
# COMPACT_ATOMS: atom_id res chain seq x y z
N MET A 1 -12.19 -26.93 -4.29
CA MET A 1 -12.58 -25.52 -4.52
C MET A 1 -11.65 -24.66 -3.67
N SER A 2 -10.61 -24.06 -4.27
CA SER A 2 -9.65 -23.22 -3.53
C SER A 2 -10.22 -21.81 -3.36
N LEU A 3 -10.46 -21.40 -2.11
CA LEU A 3 -10.79 -20.02 -1.79
C LEU A 3 -9.61 -19.11 -2.14
N PRO A 4 -9.83 -17.92 -2.75
CA PRO A 4 -8.78 -16.94 -2.88
C PRO A 4 -8.37 -16.50 -1.47
N ARG A 5 -7.12 -16.74 -1.10
CA ARG A 5 -6.52 -16.13 0.11
C ARG A 5 -6.40 -14.64 -0.16
N SER A 6 -7.48 -13.91 0.11
CA SER A 6 -7.43 -12.47 0.28
C SER A 6 -6.47 -12.22 1.43
N HIS A 7 -5.22 -11.88 1.10
CA HIS A 7 -4.23 -11.38 2.04
C HIS A 7 -4.68 -9.99 2.49
N PHE A 8 -5.74 -9.95 3.30
CA PHE A 8 -6.16 -8.76 4.00
C PHE A 8 -5.23 -8.63 5.19
N LEU A 9 -4.16 -7.86 5.02
CA LEU A 9 -3.36 -7.44 6.16
C LEU A 9 -4.26 -6.54 7.02
N PRO A 10 -4.53 -6.89 8.29
CA PRO A 10 -5.30 -6.02 9.14
C PRO A 10 -4.49 -4.74 9.34
N ILE A 11 -4.99 -3.63 8.79
CA ILE A 11 -4.44 -2.31 9.09
C ILE A 11 -4.86 -2.00 10.53
N THR A 12 -3.97 -2.27 11.48
CA THR A 12 -4.18 -1.95 12.89
C THR A 12 -3.79 -0.49 13.15
N PRO A 13 -4.35 0.13 14.20
CA PRO A 13 -3.95 1.49 14.58
C PRO A 13 -2.45 1.61 14.88
N ALA A 14 -1.81 0.56 15.39
CA ALA A 14 -0.35 0.54 15.61
C ALA A 14 0.43 0.66 14.29
N ILE A 15 0.02 -0.06 13.24
CA ILE A 15 0.67 0.01 11.92
C ILE A 15 0.51 1.40 11.29
N VAL A 16 -0.62 2.06 11.53
CA VAL A 16 -0.84 3.45 11.09
C VAL A 16 0.06 4.42 11.84
N ASP A 17 0.23 4.23 13.15
CA ASP A 17 1.10 5.07 13.98
C ASP A 17 2.58 4.92 13.57
N ASP A 18 3.06 3.68 13.40
CA ASP A 18 4.40 3.38 12.91
C ASP A 18 4.64 3.97 11.50
N ALA A 19 3.66 3.83 10.61
CA ALA A 19 3.72 4.40 9.27
C ALA A 19 3.79 5.94 9.30
N ARG A 20 3.00 6.58 10.18
CA ARG A 20 3.03 8.03 10.39
C ARG A 20 4.37 8.47 10.95
N ALA A 21 4.91 7.75 11.94
CA ALA A 21 6.23 8.03 12.52
C ALA A 21 7.31 7.98 11.44
N LEU A 22 7.29 6.96 10.58
CA LEU A 22 8.25 6.80 9.49
C LEU A 22 8.13 7.89 8.43
N VAL A 23 6.91 8.32 8.07
CA VAL A 23 6.68 9.41 7.09
C VAL A 23 7.06 10.78 7.67
N SER A 24 6.82 11.00 8.97
CA SER A 24 7.12 12.27 9.65
C SER A 24 8.62 12.46 9.94
N CYS A 25 9.41 11.38 10.00
CA CYS A 25 10.84 11.43 10.28
C CYS A 25 11.67 11.26 9.00
N ALA A 26 12.20 12.36 8.48
CA ALA A 26 12.97 12.38 7.23
C ALA A 26 14.22 11.47 7.27
N ASN A 27 14.91 11.39 8.41
CA ASN A 27 16.08 10.53 8.58
C ASN A 27 15.71 9.04 8.53
N ALA A 28 14.62 8.64 9.20
CA ALA A 28 14.13 7.27 9.17
C ALA A 28 13.63 6.89 7.78
N ALA A 29 12.95 7.82 7.09
CA ALA A 29 12.54 7.62 5.71
C ALA A 29 13.75 7.44 4.76
N ALA A 30 14.78 8.27 4.89
CA ALA A 30 15.98 8.18 4.05
C ALA A 30 16.76 6.87 4.23
N ALA A 31 16.78 6.32 5.45
CA ALA A 31 17.41 5.03 5.75
C ALA A 31 16.56 3.82 5.33
N ALA A 32 15.25 3.99 5.15
CA ALA A 32 14.34 2.90 4.82
C ALA A 32 14.32 2.57 3.32
N PRO A 33 14.18 1.28 2.96
CA PRO A 33 13.94 0.86 1.58
C PRO A 33 12.74 1.57 0.95
N GLU A 34 12.84 1.88 -0.34
CA GLU A 34 11.78 2.55 -1.11
C GLU A 34 10.42 1.83 -1.02
N SER A 35 10.42 0.50 -0.98
CA SER A 35 9.21 -0.32 -0.81
C SER A 35 8.51 -0.03 0.52
N LEU A 36 9.27 0.13 1.60
CA LEU A 36 8.76 0.39 2.94
C LEU A 36 8.22 1.83 3.04
N ARG A 37 8.93 2.80 2.46
CA ARG A 37 8.43 4.19 2.35
C ARG A 37 7.09 4.27 1.62
N ARG A 38 6.96 3.60 0.47
CA ARG A 38 5.69 3.57 -0.28
C ARG A 38 4.58 2.90 0.50
N LEU A 39 4.88 1.81 1.21
CA LEU A 39 3.91 1.11 2.05
C LEU A 39 3.44 2.01 3.21
N ALA A 40 4.35 2.68 3.90
CA ALA A 40 4.01 3.61 4.98
C ALA A 40 3.13 4.77 4.48
N TRP A 41 3.42 5.29 3.29
CA TRP A 41 2.58 6.31 2.66
C TRP A 41 1.18 5.78 2.33
N LEU A 42 1.06 4.59 1.75
CA LEU A 42 -0.22 3.96 1.41
C LEU A 42 -1.07 3.66 2.65
N VAL A 43 -0.45 3.19 3.73
CA VAL A 43 -1.09 2.93 5.01
C VAL A 43 -1.61 4.24 5.60
N THR A 44 -0.78 5.27 5.64
CA THR A 44 -1.15 6.59 6.18
C THR A 44 -2.27 7.21 5.36
N ALA A 45 -2.18 7.19 4.02
CA ALA A 45 -3.22 7.69 3.13
C ALA A 45 -4.55 6.94 3.31
N SER A 46 -4.50 5.61 3.37
CA SER A 46 -5.69 4.76 3.61
C SER A 46 -6.35 5.08 4.95
N ALA A 47 -5.57 5.33 6.00
CA ALA A 47 -6.08 5.71 7.33
C ALA A 47 -6.77 7.08 7.34
N HIS A 48 -6.36 7.99 6.45
CA HIS A 48 -7.00 9.30 6.27
C HIS A 48 -8.22 9.26 5.34
N GLY A 49 -8.71 8.06 4.99
CA GLY A 49 -9.86 7.89 4.10
C GLY A 49 -9.57 8.27 2.66
N GLN A 50 -8.28 8.45 2.28
CA GLN A 50 -7.91 8.59 0.89
C GLN A 50 -7.97 7.19 0.28
N PRO A 51 -8.86 6.93 -0.70
CA PRO A 51 -8.85 5.65 -1.37
C PRO A 51 -7.49 5.52 -2.06
N ALA A 52 -6.66 4.58 -1.57
CA ALA A 52 -5.50 4.15 -2.30
C ALA A 52 -6.02 3.79 -3.69
N ARG A 53 -5.63 4.59 -4.69
CA ARG A 53 -6.08 4.40 -6.06
C ARG A 53 -5.49 3.09 -6.51
N GLN A 54 -6.20 2.00 -6.23
CA GLN A 54 -5.86 0.67 -6.65
C GLN A 54 -5.84 0.78 -8.16
N LEU A 55 -4.63 0.88 -8.73
CA LEU A 55 -4.47 0.90 -10.18
C LEU A 55 -5.27 -0.30 -10.64
N PRO A 56 -6.35 -0.10 -11.43
CA PRO A 56 -7.18 -1.20 -11.83
C PRO A 56 -6.22 -2.21 -12.45
N HIS A 57 -6.18 -3.41 -11.88
CA HIS A 57 -5.44 -4.52 -12.41
C HIS A 57 -6.17 -4.90 -13.69
N ARG A 58 -6.05 -4.07 -14.73
CA ARG A 58 -6.60 -4.33 -16.04
C ARG A 58 -5.64 -5.35 -16.60
N PRO A 59 -6.03 -6.63 -16.72
CA PRO A 59 -5.16 -7.60 -17.37
C PRO A 59 -4.88 -7.04 -18.77
N ARG A 60 -3.60 -6.95 -19.12
CA ARG A 60 -3.09 -6.47 -20.42
C ARG A 60 -3.39 -7.48 -21.54
N SER A 61 -4.47 -8.24 -21.43
CA SER A 61 -4.82 -9.38 -22.28
C SER A 61 -6.18 -9.19 -22.95
N LEU A 62 -6.44 -8.00 -23.51
CA LEU A 62 -7.53 -7.79 -24.49
C LEU A 62 -7.12 -6.83 -25.62
N ARG A 63 -5.82 -6.64 -25.87
CA ARG A 63 -5.39 -6.19 -27.21
C ARG A 63 -5.24 -7.43 -28.09
N ARG A 64 -6.35 -7.87 -28.68
CA ARG A 64 -6.27 -8.66 -29.92
C ARG A 64 -5.59 -7.77 -30.97
N PRO A 65 -4.49 -8.19 -31.61
CA PRO A 65 -4.21 -7.69 -32.95
C PRO A 65 -5.30 -8.24 -33.88
N GLN A 66 -5.92 -7.35 -34.65
CA GLN A 66 -6.60 -7.71 -35.88
C GLN A 66 -5.58 -8.21 -36.90
#